data_AF-A0A850SHK4-F1
#
_entry.id   AF-A0A850SHK4-F1
#
_cell.length_a   1.000
_cell.length_b   1.000
_cell.length_c   1.000
_cell.angle_alpha   90.00
_cell.angle_beta   90.00
_cell.angle_gamma   90.00
#
_symmetry.space_group_name_H-M   'P 1'
#
loop_
_entity.id
_entity.type
_entity.pdbx_description
1 polymer ?
#
loop_
_entity_poly.entity_id
_entity_poly.type
_entity_poly.pdbx_seq_one_letter_code
_entity_poly.pdbx_strand_id
1 'polypeptide(L)'
;MPFKRLLTFAAALVAGACAGDYARYADEPSFQTGYGDGCVTATEADKSFSTKRQRDDEAFAGDKAYASGWRQGFLQCSGNERTPNDGGRVLGEENERM
;
A
#
# COMPACT_ATOMS: atom_id res chain seq x y z
N MET A 1 -51.82 11.35 2.91
CA MET A 1 -50.42 11.83 2.74
C MET A 1 -49.47 10.64 2.55
N PRO A 2 -49.10 10.24 1.33
CA PRO A 2 -48.11 9.16 1.15
C PRO A 2 -46.90 9.59 0.30
N PHE A 3 -46.43 10.84 0.40
CA PHE A 3 -45.26 11.30 -0.37
C PHE A 3 -43.91 11.04 0.34
N LYS A 4 -43.92 10.45 1.53
CA LYS A 4 -42.74 10.37 2.42
C LYS A 4 -41.99 9.03 2.36
N ARG A 5 -42.22 8.21 1.33
CA ARG A 5 -41.57 6.89 1.14
C ARG A 5 -40.72 6.78 -0.13
N LEU A 6 -40.59 7.86 -0.89
CA LEU A 6 -39.86 7.88 -2.18
C LEU A 6 -38.45 8.49 -2.09
N LEU A 7 -37.97 8.77 -0.88
CA LEU A 7 -36.72 9.51 -0.63
C LEU A 7 -35.64 8.67 0.06
N THR A 8 -35.68 7.34 -0.07
CA THR A 8 -34.80 6.43 0.68
C THR A 8 -33.95 5.48 -0.19
N PHE A 9 -33.98 5.62 -1.53
CA PHE A 9 -33.25 4.71 -2.44
C PHE A 9 -32.20 5.38 -3.33
N ALA A 10 -31.89 6.67 -3.14
CA ALA A 10 -30.93 7.38 -3.99
C ALA A 10 -29.49 7.48 -3.41
N ALA A 11 -29.24 6.97 -2.19
CA ALA A 11 -27.97 7.21 -1.48
C ALA A 11 -26.92 6.09 -1.59
N ALA A 12 -27.15 5.05 -2.41
CA ALA A 12 -26.29 3.85 -2.42
C ALA A 12 -25.20 3.82 -3.52
N LEU A 13 -24.97 4.90 -4.27
CA LEU A 13 -24.17 4.86 -5.52
C LEU A 13 -22.75 5.45 -5.47
N VAL A 14 -22.20 5.81 -4.30
CA VAL A 14 -20.91 6.53 -4.23
C VAL A 14 -19.73 5.71 -3.66
N ALA A 15 -19.90 4.43 -3.35
CA ALA A 15 -18.87 3.64 -2.65
C ALA A 15 -17.85 2.87 -3.53
N GLY A 16 -17.77 3.12 -4.84
CA GLY A 16 -17.01 2.26 -5.78
C GLY A 16 -15.62 2.74 -6.23
N ALA A 17 -15.22 4.00 -5.96
CA ALA A 17 -14.07 4.60 -6.67
C ALA A 17 -12.69 4.37 -6.02
N CYS A 18 -12.58 3.55 -4.96
CA CYS A 18 -11.28 3.21 -4.34
C CYS A 18 -10.71 1.87 -4.82
N ALA A 19 -11.24 1.27 -5.88
CA ALA A 19 -10.57 0.15 -6.54
C ALA A 19 -9.44 0.74 -7.40
N GLY A 20 -8.20 0.72 -6.88
CA GLY A 20 -7.06 1.32 -7.56
C GLY A 20 -6.91 0.80 -8.99
N ASP A 21 -6.44 1.66 -9.90
CA ASP A 21 -6.25 1.37 -11.33
C ASP A 21 -5.24 0.24 -11.63
N TYR A 22 -4.76 -0.51 -10.63
CA TYR A 22 -3.76 -1.57 -10.82
C TYR A 22 -4.25 -2.68 -11.75
N ALA A 23 -5.54 -3.03 -11.71
CA ALA A 23 -6.11 -4.04 -12.59
C ALA A 23 -5.99 -3.68 -14.08
N ARG A 24 -5.93 -2.37 -14.39
CA ARG A 24 -5.72 -1.87 -15.76
C ARG A 24 -4.31 -2.12 -16.28
N TYR A 25 -3.32 -2.16 -15.39
CA TYR A 25 -1.90 -2.23 -15.75
C TYR A 25 -1.25 -3.56 -15.38
N ALA A 26 -1.97 -4.51 -14.78
CA ALA A 26 -1.42 -5.75 -14.25
C ALA A 26 -0.68 -6.62 -15.29
N ASP A 27 -1.14 -6.56 -16.56
CA ASP A 27 -0.55 -7.33 -17.67
C ASP A 27 0.61 -6.59 -18.36
N GLU A 28 0.90 -5.33 -17.99
CA GLU A 28 2.00 -4.57 -18.58
C GLU A 28 3.36 -5.05 -18.03
N PRO A 29 4.39 -5.20 -18.88
CA PRO A 29 5.70 -5.69 -18.42
C PRO A 29 6.32 -4.83 -17.31
N SER A 30 6.21 -3.51 -17.41
CA SER A 30 6.78 -2.58 -16.44
C SER A 30 6.04 -2.60 -15.09
N PHE A 31 4.79 -3.05 -15.05
CA PHE A 31 4.07 -3.30 -13.81
C PHE A 31 4.78 -4.36 -12.96
N GLN A 32 5.25 -5.45 -13.56
CA GLN A 32 5.93 -6.53 -12.85
C GLN A 32 7.28 -6.07 -12.28
N THR A 33 8.02 -5.25 -13.04
CA THR A 33 9.25 -4.62 -12.54
C THR A 33 8.95 -3.71 -11.35
N GLY A 34 7.96 -2.82 -11.49
CA GLY A 34 7.53 -1.94 -10.41
C GLY A 34 7.11 -2.73 -9.18
N TYR A 35 6.31 -3.77 -9.35
CA TYR A 35 5.85 -4.64 -8.27
C TYR A 35 7.01 -5.25 -7.47
N GLY A 36 8.03 -5.79 -8.15
CA GLY A 36 9.24 -6.31 -7.50
C GLY A 36 9.98 -5.26 -6.69
N ASP A 37 10.21 -4.08 -7.26
CA ASP A 37 10.87 -2.95 -6.60
C ASP A 37 10.08 -2.46 -5.37
N GLY A 38 8.75 -2.45 -5.47
CA GLY A 38 7.84 -2.15 -4.37
C GLY A 38 8.00 -3.12 -3.21
N CYS A 39 8.08 -4.42 -3.49
CA CYS A 39 8.31 -5.45 -2.47
C CYS A 39 9.68 -5.35 -1.81
N VAL A 40 10.74 -5.07 -2.57
CA VAL A 40 12.07 -4.82 -2.00
C VAL A 40 12.02 -3.60 -1.07
N THR A 41 11.35 -2.53 -1.49
CA THR A 41 11.18 -1.35 -0.63
C THR A 41 10.43 -1.68 0.65
N ALA A 42 9.34 -2.45 0.60
CA ALA A 42 8.60 -2.86 1.79
C ALA A 42 9.48 -3.66 2.76
N THR A 43 10.26 -4.61 2.23
CA THR A 43 11.21 -5.41 3.01
C THR A 43 12.28 -4.54 3.68
N GLU A 44 12.78 -3.51 3.01
CA GLU A 44 13.72 -2.56 3.60
C GLU A 44 13.05 -1.69 4.66
N ALA A 45 11.80 -1.27 4.46
CA ALA A 45 11.04 -0.47 5.43
C ALA A 45 10.79 -1.20 6.76
N ASP A 46 10.73 -2.54 6.75
CA ASP A 46 10.60 -3.35 7.97
C ASP A 46 11.90 -3.46 8.78
N LYS A 47 13.06 -3.14 8.19
CA LYS A 47 14.36 -3.20 8.88
C LYS A 47 14.58 -1.95 9.74
N SER A 48 14.89 -2.15 11.02
CA SER A 48 15.32 -1.07 11.91
C SER A 48 16.47 -0.28 11.29
N PHE A 49 16.30 1.05 11.19
CA PHE A 49 17.27 2.02 10.66
C PHE A 49 17.58 1.97 9.15
N SER A 50 16.90 1.14 8.35
CA SER A 50 17.06 1.22 6.89
C SER A 50 16.35 2.46 6.33
N THR A 51 17.04 3.15 5.42
CA THR A 51 16.50 4.27 4.62
C THR A 51 16.42 3.91 3.14
N LYS A 52 16.71 2.65 2.80
CA LYS A 52 16.77 2.20 1.41
C LYS A 52 15.37 2.15 0.81
N ARG A 53 15.27 2.68 -0.42
CA ARG A 53 14.07 2.60 -1.25
C ARG A 53 14.49 2.15 -2.63
N GLN A 54 14.01 0.98 -3.04
CA GLN A 54 14.22 0.47 -4.38
C GLN A 54 13.11 1.02 -5.28
N ARG A 55 13.45 2.02 -6.11
CA ARG A 55 12.53 2.65 -7.04
C ARG A 55 13.31 3.38 -8.14
N ASP A 56 12.98 3.10 -9.39
CA ASP A 56 13.40 3.90 -10.55
C ASP A 56 12.51 5.15 -10.59
N ASP A 57 13.11 6.32 -10.34
CA ASP A 57 12.36 7.57 -10.18
C ASP A 57 11.84 8.10 -11.52
N GLU A 58 12.57 7.89 -12.62
CA GLU A 58 12.16 8.24 -13.98
C GLU A 58 10.95 7.40 -14.42
N ALA A 59 11.01 6.08 -14.25
CA ALA A 59 9.90 5.18 -14.54
C ALA A 59 8.71 5.44 -13.62
N PHE A 60 8.93 5.72 -12.35
CA PHE A 60 7.85 6.06 -11.42
C PHE A 60 7.11 7.36 -11.81
N ALA A 61 7.82 8.33 -12.38
CA ALA A 61 7.23 9.58 -12.83
C ALA A 61 6.55 9.46 -14.20
N GLY A 62 7.12 8.69 -15.13
CA GLY A 62 6.69 8.64 -16.54
C GLY A 62 5.83 7.43 -16.92
N ASP A 63 5.95 6.31 -16.20
CA ASP A 63 5.27 5.05 -16.51
C ASP A 63 4.22 4.71 -15.44
N LYS A 64 2.95 4.80 -15.83
CA LYS A 64 1.81 4.51 -14.95
C LYS A 64 1.73 3.05 -14.55
N ALA A 65 2.17 2.13 -15.41
CA ALA A 65 2.17 0.70 -15.11
C ALA A 65 3.24 0.40 -14.06
N TYR A 66 4.46 0.89 -14.25
CA TYR A 66 5.53 0.80 -13.23
C TYR A 66 5.09 1.40 -11.90
N ALA A 67 4.59 2.63 -11.89
CA ALA A 67 4.16 3.30 -10.66
C ALA A 67 3.00 2.57 -9.95
N SER A 68 2.08 1.99 -10.71
CA SER A 68 0.98 1.18 -10.16
C SER A 68 1.51 -0.13 -9.57
N GLY A 69 2.39 -0.82 -10.30
CA GLY A 69 3.07 -2.03 -9.83
C GLY A 69 3.81 -1.78 -8.53
N TRP A 70 4.64 -0.73 -8.47
CA TRP A 70 5.41 -0.36 -7.28
C TRP A 70 4.53 -0.13 -6.04
N ARG A 71 3.43 0.60 -6.20
CA ARG A 71 2.48 0.83 -5.08
C ARG A 71 1.83 -0.47 -4.63
N GLN A 72 1.41 -1.33 -5.56
CA GLN A 72 0.79 -2.61 -5.23
C GLN A 72 1.78 -3.56 -4.55
N GLY A 73 2.98 -3.72 -5.11
CA GLY A 73 4.03 -4.55 -4.53
C GLY A 73 4.41 -4.08 -3.12
N PHE A 74 4.58 -2.76 -2.93
CA PHE A 74 4.83 -2.21 -1.60
C PHE A 74 3.71 -2.60 -0.62
N LEU A 75 2.44 -2.37 -0.97
CA LEU A 75 1.31 -2.69 -0.10
C LEU A 75 1.18 -4.19 0.19
N GLN A 76 1.35 -5.04 -0.82
CA GLN A 76 1.21 -6.48 -0.71
C GLN A 76 2.32 -7.11 0.13
N CYS A 77 3.53 -6.55 0.05
CA CYS A 77 4.70 -7.01 0.80
C CYS A 77 4.91 -6.23 2.11
N SER A 78 4.17 -5.16 2.35
CA SER A 78 4.13 -4.47 3.64
C SER A 78 3.12 -5.16 4.55
N GLY A 79 3.53 -5.55 5.75
CA GLY A 79 2.65 -6.19 6.71
C GLY A 79 2.87 -7.67 6.89
N ASN A 80 4.13 -8.06 7.13
CA ASN A 80 4.33 -9.16 8.06
C ASN A 80 3.70 -8.73 9.39
N GLU A 81 2.72 -9.50 9.87
CA GLU A 81 2.20 -9.37 11.23
C GLU A 81 3.40 -9.27 12.16
N ARG A 82 3.54 -8.16 12.89
CA ARG A 82 4.61 -8.00 13.87
C ARG A 82 4.51 -9.18 14.83
N THR A 83 5.33 -10.21 14.64
CA THR A 83 5.35 -11.30 15.58
C THR A 83 6.09 -10.79 16.81
N PRO A 84 5.70 -11.22 18.03
CA PRO A 84 6.42 -10.85 19.24
C PRO A 84 7.93 -11.16 19.19
N ASN A 85 8.37 -11.99 18.23
CA ASN A 85 9.75 -12.43 18.03
C ASN A 85 10.48 -11.68 16.90
N ASP A 86 9.90 -10.63 16.30
CA ASP A 86 10.55 -9.85 15.22
C ASP A 86 11.68 -8.94 15.74
N GLY A 87 12.30 -9.31 16.87
CA GLY A 87 13.47 -8.63 17.44
C GLY A 87 13.19 -7.26 18.04
N GLY A 88 11.93 -6.82 18.06
CA GLY A 88 11.50 -5.56 18.65
C GLY A 88 12.13 -4.35 17.95
N ARG A 89 11.30 -3.39 17.55
CA ARG A 89 11.74 -2.00 17.64
C ARG A 89 12.02 -1.74 19.12
N VAL A 90 13.25 -2.01 19.58
CA VAL A 90 13.77 -1.48 20.84
C VAL A 90 14.00 0.02 20.61
N LEU A 91 12.90 0.76 20.45
CA LEU A 91 12.87 2.14 20.90
C LEU A 91 12.79 1.99 22.40
N GLY A 92 13.91 2.31 23.08
CA GLY A 92 14.14 1.98 24.48
C GLY A 92 12.86 2.06 25.31
N GLU A 93 12.54 0.95 25.97
CA GLU A 93 11.70 0.99 27.16
C GLU A 93 12.41 1.91 28.16
N GLU A 94 12.06 3.20 28.14
CA GLU A 94 12.36 4.11 29.24
C GLU A 94 11.57 3.60 30.44
N ASN A 95 12.19 2.68 31.17
CA ASN A 95 12.35 2.71 32.62
C ASN A 95 11.26 3.47 33.41
N GLU A 96 10.02 3.01 33.38
CA GLU A 96 9.00 3.40 34.38
C GLU A 96 8.78 2.25 35.36
N ARG A 97 9.85 1.92 36.11
CA ARG A 97 9.69 1.51 37.50
C ARG A 97 9.37 2.76 38.32
N MET A 98 8.13 2.90 38.76
CA MET A 98 7.79 3.57 40.01
C MET A 98 6.50 3.01 40.58
#